data_AF-L8FP33-F1
#
_entry.id   AF-L8FP33-F1
#
_cell.length_a   1.000
_cell.length_b   1.000
_cell.length_c   1.000
_cell.angle_alpha   90.00
_cell.angle_beta   90.00
_cell.angle_gamma   90.00
#
_symmetry.space_group_name_H-M   'P 1'
#
loop_
_entity.id
_entity.type
_entity.pdbx_description
1 polymer ?
#
loop_
_entity_poly.entity_id
_entity_poly.type
_entity_poly.pdbx_seq_one_letter_code
_entity_poly.pdbx_strand_id
1 'polypeptide(L)'
;MSKLPVTVGQILKGRNGLHEIIEALKTNTVFKAAILRSTSEEIPLGAQQLAVIKTETDESMKYVFNRERNNYELPHMASCKTIRALRDVISFDPQKPLEPQCMVFEWMDQDLRKVPYSRFRSKPELPRVIARSVLETLAFLKETYGAFHSDINPNNILLSNVDSACPVVKVGDLGSMLREGYDDTRIQSLPTRAPEVWRGLGCFHSSDVWSLGATVISLPTKPY
;
A
#
# COMPACT_ATOMS: atom_id res chain seq x y z
N MET A 1 -16.42 -2.91 23.27
CA MET A 1 -15.19 -2.39 23.91
C MET A 1 -14.26 -1.95 22.80
N SER A 2 -13.88 -0.68 22.75
CA SER A 2 -12.90 -0.19 21.75
C SER A 2 -11.57 -0.90 21.99
N LYS A 3 -10.99 -1.51 20.96
CA LYS A 3 -9.61 -2.02 21.04
C LYS A 3 -8.67 -0.88 21.44
N LEU A 4 -7.63 -1.21 22.21
CA LEU A 4 -6.62 -0.25 22.60
C LEU A 4 -5.87 0.24 21.34
N PRO A 5 -5.73 1.56 21.14
CA PRO A 5 -4.97 2.09 20.02
C PRO A 5 -3.49 1.70 20.17
N VAL A 6 -2.84 1.44 19.03
CA VAL A 6 -1.38 1.26 18.97
C VAL A 6 -0.71 2.56 19.41
N THR A 7 0.27 2.50 20.32
CA THR A 7 0.93 3.68 20.88
C THR A 7 2.42 3.74 20.53
N VAL A 8 2.97 4.96 20.48
CA VAL A 8 4.41 5.17 20.30
C VAL A 8 5.19 4.58 21.49
N GLY A 9 6.30 3.92 21.20
CA GLY A 9 7.12 3.16 22.16
C GLY A 9 6.59 1.74 22.43
N GLN A 10 5.42 1.36 21.90
CA GLN A 10 4.91 0.01 22.04
C GLN A 10 5.73 -0.97 21.19
N ILE A 11 6.10 -2.11 21.77
CA ILE A 11 6.70 -3.23 21.05
C ILE A 11 5.62 -4.24 20.71
N LEU A 12 5.45 -4.52 19.43
CA LEU A 12 4.51 -5.49 18.89
C LEU A 12 5.26 -6.73 18.40
N LYS A 13 4.77 -7.90 18.80
CA LYS A 13 5.30 -9.20 18.35
C LYS A 13 4.52 -9.70 17.15
N GLY A 14 5.16 -9.77 16.00
CA GLY A 14 4.62 -10.41 14.79
C GLY A 14 4.99 -11.88 14.71
N ARG A 15 4.62 -12.52 13.59
CA ARG A 15 5.01 -13.90 13.26
C ARG A 15 6.52 -13.99 12.97
N ASN A 16 7.09 -12.94 12.39
CA ASN A 16 8.45 -12.93 11.84
C ASN A 16 9.41 -11.99 12.60
N GLY A 17 8.95 -11.27 13.62
CA GLY A 17 9.82 -10.32 14.30
C GLY A 17 9.19 -9.57 15.47
N LEU A 18 10.01 -8.68 16.04
CA LEU A 18 9.61 -7.69 17.04
C LEU A 18 9.70 -6.30 16.42
N HIS A 19 8.65 -5.50 16.59
CA HIS A 19 8.53 -4.20 15.95
C HIS A 19 8.20 -3.13 16.99
N GLU A 20 9.02 -2.09 17.11
CA GLU A 20 8.76 -0.96 18.01
C GLU A 20 8.14 0.20 17.24
N ILE A 21 7.02 0.73 17.74
CA ILE A 21 6.35 1.89 17.14
C ILE A 21 7.14 3.16 17.44
N ILE A 22 7.58 3.84 16.38
CA ILE A 22 8.39 5.06 16.47
C ILE A 22 7.52 6.32 16.40
N GLU A 23 6.61 6.37 15.42
CA GLU A 23 5.77 7.55 15.17
C GLU A 23 4.49 7.19 14.41
N ALA A 24 3.45 7.98 14.60
CA ALA A 24 2.22 7.91 13.79
C ALA A 24 2.41 8.71 12.48
N LEU A 25 2.09 8.08 11.34
CA LEU A 25 2.24 8.68 10.01
C LEU A 25 0.92 9.24 9.45
N LYS A 26 -0.19 8.53 9.69
CA LYS A 26 -1.52 8.93 9.19
C LYS A 26 -2.62 8.45 10.13
N THR A 27 -3.49 9.38 10.55
CA THR A 27 -4.79 9.12 11.22
C THR A 27 -4.76 8.09 12.37
N ASN A 28 -3.62 7.93 13.06
CA ASN A 28 -3.40 6.90 14.09
C ASN A 28 -3.71 5.45 13.65
N THR A 29 -3.74 5.17 12.35
CA THR A 29 -3.94 3.82 11.78
C THR A 29 -2.72 3.33 11.01
N VAL A 30 -1.78 4.23 10.69
CA VAL A 30 -0.53 3.92 10.01
C VAL A 30 0.62 4.50 10.82
N PHE A 31 1.60 3.66 11.13
CA PHE A 31 2.73 3.96 11.99
C PHE A 31 4.04 3.59 11.33
N LYS A 32 5.10 4.32 11.65
CA LYS A 32 6.47 3.89 11.39
C LYS A 32 6.95 3.03 12.54
N ALA A 33 7.66 1.96 12.22
CA ALA A 33 8.22 1.05 13.21
C ALA A 33 9.69 0.72 12.93
N ALA A 34 10.44 0.48 14.00
CA ALA A 34 11.76 -0.14 13.94
C ALA A 34 11.60 -1.66 14.03
N ILE A 35 12.27 -2.40 13.15
CA ILE A 35 12.39 -3.85 13.28
C ILE A 35 13.53 -4.14 14.25
N LEU A 36 13.20 -4.65 15.43
CA LEU A 36 14.18 -4.96 16.49
C LEU A 36 14.82 -6.33 16.30
N ARG A 37 14.05 -7.28 15.75
CA ARG A 37 14.49 -8.64 15.44
C ARG A 37 13.73 -9.13 14.21
N SER A 38 14.43 -9.77 13.28
CA SER A 38 13.85 -10.48 12.14
C SER A 38 14.24 -11.96 12.20
N THR A 39 13.30 -12.86 11.94
CA THR A 39 13.56 -14.30 11.83
C THR A 39 14.13 -14.70 10.46
N SER A 40 14.11 -13.80 9.47
CA SER A 40 14.42 -14.09 8.07
C SER A 40 15.72 -13.43 7.58
N GLU A 41 16.21 -12.40 8.28
CA GLU A 41 17.42 -11.66 7.90
C GLU A 41 18.19 -11.26 9.18
N GLU A 42 19.51 -11.46 9.21
CA GLU A 42 20.35 -10.84 10.24
C GLU A 42 20.38 -9.33 10.00
N ILE A 43 19.93 -8.55 10.99
CA ILE A 43 19.98 -7.10 10.92
C ILE A 43 21.44 -6.69 11.14
N PRO A 44 22.12 -6.05 10.17
CA PRO A 44 23.51 -5.65 10.32
C PRO A 44 23.70 -4.75 11.53
N LEU A 45 24.79 -4.95 12.28
CA LEU A 45 25.10 -4.19 13.49
C LEU A 45 25.13 -2.68 13.17
N GLY A 46 24.22 -1.91 13.77
CA GLY A 46 24.12 -0.45 13.58
C GLY A 46 23.19 0.03 12.45
N ALA A 47 22.60 -0.88 11.66
CA ALA A 47 21.59 -0.52 10.66
C ALA A 47 20.18 -0.60 11.27
N GLN A 48 19.42 0.51 11.25
CA GLN A 48 18.01 0.49 11.63
C GLN A 48 17.16 0.06 10.42
N GLN A 49 16.56 -1.13 10.48
CA GLN A 49 15.59 -1.55 9.48
C GLN A 49 14.20 -1.00 9.85
N LEU A 50 13.57 -0.30 8.92
CA LEU A 50 12.28 0.35 9.13
C LEU A 50 11.15 -0.43 8.47
N ALA A 51 9.97 -0.31 9.07
CA ALA A 51 8.72 -0.86 8.57
C ALA A 51 7.59 0.16 8.69
N VAL A 52 6.48 -0.12 8.01
CA VAL A 52 5.20 0.54 8.26
C VAL A 52 4.23 -0.46 8.86
N ILE A 53 3.63 -0.09 9.97
CA ILE A 53 2.59 -0.87 10.63
C ILE A 53 1.24 -0.21 10.35
N LYS A 54 0.35 -0.95 9.70
CA LYS A 54 -1.05 -0.56 9.47
C LYS A 54 -1.93 -1.35 10.45
N THR A 55 -2.85 -0.67 11.12
CA THR A 55 -3.86 -1.25 12.00
C THR A 55 -5.23 -0.67 11.69
N GLU A 56 -6.29 -1.31 12.19
CA GLU A 56 -7.66 -0.83 12.07
C GLU A 56 -8.39 -0.96 13.40
N THR A 57 -8.97 0.16 13.83
CA THR A 57 -9.74 0.31 15.07
C THR A 57 -11.23 0.48 14.83
N ASP A 58 -11.63 0.89 13.61
CA ASP A 58 -13.02 0.99 13.21
C ASP A 58 -13.55 -0.40 12.81
N GLU A 59 -14.50 -0.90 13.60
CA GLU A 59 -15.17 -2.18 13.34
C GLU A 59 -15.84 -2.22 11.96
N SER A 60 -16.34 -1.09 11.46
CA SER A 60 -16.98 -1.00 10.15
C SER A 60 -15.98 -1.14 9.00
N MET A 61 -14.69 -0.86 9.22
CA MET A 61 -13.63 -0.93 8.21
C MET A 61 -12.81 -2.22 8.29
N LYS A 62 -13.02 -3.06 9.31
CA LYS A 62 -12.31 -4.34 9.47
C LYS A 62 -12.41 -5.26 8.26
N TYR A 63 -13.53 -5.25 7.53
CA TYR A 63 -13.67 -6.10 6.34
C TYR A 63 -12.70 -5.68 5.24
N VAL A 64 -12.46 -4.37 5.04
CA VAL A 64 -11.48 -3.85 4.08
C VAL A 64 -10.07 -4.22 4.52
N PHE A 65 -9.75 -4.00 5.80
CA PHE A 65 -8.45 -4.35 6.37
C PHE A 65 -8.15 -5.86 6.23
N ASN A 66 -9.13 -6.72 6.51
CA ASN A 66 -8.97 -8.16 6.35
C ASN A 66 -8.88 -8.58 4.88
N ARG A 67 -9.64 -7.93 3.98
CA ARG A 67 -9.54 -8.15 2.53
C ARG A 67 -8.14 -7.80 2.02
N GLU A 68 -7.58 -6.67 2.43
CA GLU A 68 -6.21 -6.27 2.11
C GLU A 68 -5.19 -7.32 2.54
N ARG A 69 -5.27 -7.76 3.81
CA ARG A 69 -4.40 -8.81 4.35
C ARG A 69 -4.49 -10.09 3.53
N ASN A 70 -5.71 -10.55 3.25
CA ASN A 70 -5.95 -11.77 2.48
C ASN A 70 -5.38 -11.66 1.06
N ASN A 71 -5.48 -10.48 0.43
CA ASN A 71 -4.92 -10.23 -0.90
C ASN A 71 -3.38 -10.32 -0.88
N TYR A 72 -2.72 -9.78 0.16
CA TYR A 72 -1.28 -9.94 0.33
C TYR A 72 -0.83 -11.38 0.60
N GLU A 73 -1.68 -12.19 1.25
CA GLU A 73 -1.41 -13.61 1.54
C GLU A 73 -1.72 -14.54 0.34
N LEU A 74 -2.20 -14.03 -0.80
CA LEU A 74 -2.45 -14.86 -2.00
C LEU A 74 -1.14 -15.48 -2.55
N PRO A 75 -1.19 -16.71 -3.09
CA PRO A 75 -0.02 -17.35 -3.72
C PRO A 75 0.55 -16.46 -4.82
N HIS A 76 1.88 -16.34 -4.87
CA HIS A 76 2.62 -15.50 -5.83
C HIS A 76 2.56 -13.99 -5.60
N MET A 77 1.70 -13.45 -4.73
CA MET A 77 1.61 -12.00 -4.51
C MET A 77 2.95 -11.42 -4.04
N ALA A 78 3.61 -12.11 -3.10
CA ALA A 78 4.93 -11.74 -2.58
C ALA A 78 6.07 -11.79 -3.62
N SER A 79 5.88 -12.47 -4.77
CA SER A 79 6.88 -12.50 -5.84
C SER A 79 6.84 -11.27 -6.76
N CYS A 80 5.73 -10.50 -6.73
CA CYS A 80 5.58 -9.31 -7.53
C CYS A 80 6.35 -8.13 -6.91
N LYS A 81 7.50 -7.80 -7.50
CA LYS A 81 8.44 -6.80 -6.96
C LYS A 81 7.90 -5.37 -6.99
N THR A 82 6.91 -5.09 -7.84
CA THR A 82 6.26 -3.79 -7.98
C THR A 82 5.06 -3.62 -7.04
N ILE A 83 4.73 -4.62 -6.23
CA ILE A 83 3.79 -4.51 -5.11
C ILE A 83 4.58 -4.35 -3.81
N ARG A 84 4.12 -3.48 -2.92
CA ARG A 84 4.73 -3.28 -1.59
C ARG A 84 4.67 -4.59 -0.79
N ALA A 85 5.80 -5.07 -0.31
CA ALA A 85 5.88 -6.32 0.42
C ALA A 85 5.24 -6.23 1.81
N LEU A 86 4.33 -7.16 2.10
CA LEU A 86 3.93 -7.53 3.46
C LEU A 86 5.04 -8.39 4.07
N ARG A 87 5.66 -7.91 5.14
CA ARG A 87 6.80 -8.55 5.82
C ARG A 87 6.36 -9.41 6.99
N ASP A 88 5.33 -8.98 7.70
CA ASP A 88 4.86 -9.64 8.90
C ASP A 88 3.38 -9.34 9.15
N VAL A 89 2.75 -10.17 9.97
CA VAL A 89 1.37 -10.00 10.44
C VAL A 89 1.36 -10.18 11.94
N ILE A 90 0.90 -9.16 12.65
CA ILE A 90 0.66 -9.22 14.09
C ILE A 90 -0.77 -9.72 14.28
N SER A 91 -0.86 -11.00 14.63
CA SER A 91 -2.10 -11.77 14.60
C SER A 91 -2.86 -11.68 15.92
N PHE A 92 -4.18 -11.84 15.82
CA PHE A 92 -5.05 -12.11 16.96
C PHE A 92 -4.65 -13.43 17.62
N ASP A 93 -4.07 -13.32 18.80
CA ASP A 93 -4.16 -14.41 19.76
C ASP A 93 -5.63 -14.49 20.22
N PRO A 94 -6.35 -15.60 19.98
CA PRO A 94 -7.73 -15.77 20.45
C PRO A 94 -7.86 -15.66 21.97
N GLN A 95 -6.77 -15.89 22.71
CA GLN A 95 -6.70 -15.70 24.15
C GLN A 95 -6.49 -14.23 24.53
N LYS A 96 -6.18 -13.35 23.58
CA LYS A 96 -5.95 -11.91 23.78
C LYS A 96 -6.67 -11.05 22.73
N PRO A 97 -8.02 -11.07 22.71
CA PRO A 97 -8.83 -10.35 21.73
C PRO A 97 -8.70 -8.81 21.78
N LEU A 98 -8.05 -8.29 22.82
CA LEU A 98 -7.78 -6.86 23.02
C LEU A 98 -6.50 -6.39 22.32
N GLU A 99 -5.64 -7.29 21.83
CA GLU A 99 -4.42 -6.92 21.12
C GLU A 99 -4.71 -6.39 19.70
N PRO A 100 -3.95 -5.38 19.22
CA PRO A 100 -4.16 -4.78 17.91
C PRO A 100 -3.78 -5.75 16.78
N GLN A 101 -4.63 -5.81 15.76
CA GLN A 101 -4.38 -6.52 14.51
C GLN A 101 -3.55 -5.60 13.62
N CYS A 102 -2.39 -6.07 13.16
CA CYS A 102 -1.55 -5.23 12.31
C CYS A 102 -0.95 -5.97 11.12
N MET A 103 -0.83 -5.26 10.01
CA MET A 103 -0.01 -5.64 8.87
C MET A 103 1.29 -4.85 8.92
N VAL A 104 2.42 -5.54 8.79
CA VAL A 104 3.75 -4.93 8.78
C VAL A 104 4.29 -4.97 7.36
N PHE A 105 4.47 -3.79 6.76
CA PHE A 105 4.97 -3.63 5.41
C PHE A 105 6.42 -3.16 5.41
N GLU A 106 7.13 -3.44 4.32
CA GLU A 106 8.43 -2.82 4.07
C GLU A 106 8.32 -1.28 4.06
N TRP A 107 9.37 -0.59 4.48
CA TRP A 107 9.45 0.87 4.42
C TRP A 107 9.57 1.37 2.98
N MET A 108 8.86 2.47 2.69
CA MET A 108 9.00 3.28 1.47
C MET A 108 9.08 4.75 1.90
N ASP A 109 9.96 5.54 1.30
CA ASP A 109 10.30 6.89 1.80
C ASP A 109 9.11 7.85 1.74
N GLN A 110 8.30 7.76 0.68
CA GLN A 110 7.14 8.62 0.48
C GLN A 110 6.14 8.03 -0.50
N ASP A 111 4.94 8.60 -0.52
CA ASP A 111 3.95 8.40 -1.58
C ASP A 111 4.15 9.43 -2.72
N LEU A 112 3.60 9.15 -3.90
CA LEU A 112 3.70 10.01 -5.08
C LEU A 112 3.07 11.38 -4.85
N ARG A 113 2.02 11.48 -4.02
CA ARG A 113 1.39 12.76 -3.67
C ARG A 113 2.37 13.74 -3.02
N LYS A 114 3.37 13.25 -2.28
CA LYS A 114 4.40 14.10 -1.66
C LYS A 114 5.48 14.56 -2.64
N VAL A 115 5.54 14.02 -3.87
CA VAL A 115 6.52 14.46 -4.87
C VAL A 115 6.11 15.81 -5.45
N PRO A 116 6.96 16.85 -5.35
CA PRO A 116 6.65 18.14 -5.96
C PRO A 116 6.51 18.02 -7.48
N TYR A 117 5.51 18.70 -8.05
CA TYR A 117 5.27 18.65 -9.50
C TYR A 117 6.45 19.12 -10.34
N SER A 118 7.16 20.15 -9.89
CA SER A 118 8.38 20.64 -10.53
C SER A 118 9.42 19.52 -10.65
N ARG A 119 9.58 18.74 -9.59
CA ARG A 119 10.48 17.59 -9.56
C ARG A 119 10.02 16.48 -10.50
N PHE A 120 8.73 16.14 -10.47
CA PHE A 120 8.13 15.16 -11.38
C PHE A 120 8.32 15.52 -12.85
N ARG A 121 8.15 16.80 -13.22
CA ARG A 121 8.38 17.32 -14.59
C ARG A 121 9.85 17.39 -14.97
N SER A 122 10.72 17.79 -14.04
CA SER A 122 12.15 18.01 -14.32
C SER A 122 12.94 16.73 -14.57
N LYS A 123 12.39 15.57 -14.20
CA LYS A 123 13.01 14.26 -14.35
C LYS A 123 12.16 13.37 -15.25
N PRO A 124 12.35 13.36 -16.58
CA PRO A 124 11.55 12.56 -17.51
C PRO A 124 11.53 11.07 -17.19
N GLU A 125 12.59 10.57 -16.55
CA GLU A 125 12.71 9.19 -16.10
C GLU A 125 11.73 8.80 -14.99
N LEU A 126 11.37 9.74 -14.10
CA LEU A 126 10.52 9.43 -12.96
C LEU A 126 9.08 9.05 -13.38
N PRO A 127 8.37 9.83 -14.23
CA PRO A 127 7.08 9.41 -14.79
C PRO A 127 7.16 8.08 -15.53
N ARG A 128 8.26 7.84 -16.27
CA ARG A 128 8.46 6.60 -17.03
C ARG A 128 8.59 5.37 -16.14
N VAL A 129 9.39 5.46 -15.07
CA VAL A 129 9.57 4.36 -14.11
C VAL A 129 8.27 4.13 -13.34
N ILE A 130 7.57 5.19 -12.94
CA ILE A 130 6.26 5.07 -12.28
C ILE A 130 5.25 4.35 -13.17
N ALA A 131 5.09 4.81 -14.42
CA ALA A 131 4.15 4.20 -15.35
C ALA A 131 4.50 2.72 -15.60
N ARG A 132 5.78 2.40 -15.80
CA ARG A 132 6.24 1.01 -15.97
C ARG A 132 5.88 0.15 -14.77
N SER A 133 6.27 0.53 -13.56
CA SER A 133 6.05 -0.30 -12.37
C SER A 133 4.57 -0.47 -12.04
N VAL A 134 3.74 0.56 -12.26
CA VAL A 134 2.29 0.42 -12.09
C VAL A 134 1.71 -0.51 -13.15
N LEU A 135 2.09 -0.38 -14.43
CA LEU A 135 1.61 -1.28 -15.49
C LEU A 135 2.04 -2.73 -15.26
N GLU A 136 3.27 -2.96 -14.79
CA GLU A 136 3.75 -4.29 -14.38
C GLU A 136 2.87 -4.88 -13.27
N THR A 137 2.54 -4.09 -12.24
CA THR A 137 1.58 -4.52 -11.21
C THR A 137 0.20 -4.85 -11.79
N LEU A 138 -0.36 -3.99 -12.65
CA LEU A 138 -1.69 -4.19 -13.22
C LEU A 138 -1.74 -5.42 -14.14
N ALA A 139 -0.69 -5.66 -14.92
CA ALA A 139 -0.55 -6.85 -15.74
C ALA A 139 -0.49 -8.11 -14.86
N PHE A 140 0.34 -8.09 -13.80
CA PHE A 140 0.44 -9.19 -12.84
C PHE A 140 -0.91 -9.53 -12.19
N LEU A 141 -1.66 -8.53 -11.72
CA LEU A 141 -2.97 -8.75 -11.09
C LEU A 141 -3.98 -9.37 -12.07
N LYS A 142 -4.00 -8.89 -13.32
CA LYS A 142 -4.87 -9.41 -14.36
C LYS A 142 -4.51 -10.84 -14.73
N GLU A 143 -3.24 -11.09 -15.05
CA GLU A 143 -2.79 -12.39 -15.57
C GLU A 143 -2.83 -13.49 -14.51
N THR A 144 -2.50 -13.16 -13.26
CA THR A 144 -2.39 -14.17 -12.19
C THR A 144 -3.74 -14.45 -11.52
N TYR A 145 -4.60 -13.44 -11.37
CA TYR A 145 -5.82 -13.56 -10.56
C TYR A 145 -7.11 -13.18 -11.30
N GLY A 146 -7.02 -12.65 -12.52
CA GLY A 146 -8.16 -12.03 -13.20
C GLY A 146 -8.72 -10.88 -12.37
N ALA A 147 -7.85 -10.05 -11.78
CA ALA A 147 -8.20 -9.02 -10.83
C ALA A 147 -7.70 -7.62 -11.26
N PHE A 148 -8.31 -6.60 -10.67
CA PHE A 148 -7.93 -5.20 -10.79
C PHE A 148 -7.77 -4.58 -9.38
N HIS A 149 -6.95 -3.55 -9.28
CA HIS A 149 -6.61 -2.83 -8.05
C HIS A 149 -7.72 -1.87 -7.59
N SER A 150 -8.33 -1.15 -8.54
CA SER A 150 -9.37 -0.12 -8.38
C SER A 150 -8.99 1.19 -7.69
N ASP A 151 -7.98 1.19 -6.81
CA ASP A 151 -7.57 2.40 -6.09
C ASP A 151 -6.18 2.93 -6.49
N ILE A 152 -5.88 2.93 -7.80
CA ILE A 152 -4.67 3.57 -8.32
C ILE A 152 -4.82 5.09 -8.22
N ASN A 153 -4.01 5.69 -7.35
CA ASN A 153 -3.97 7.13 -7.11
C ASN A 153 -2.61 7.54 -6.49
N PRO A 154 -2.27 8.85 -6.43
CA PRO A 154 -0.99 9.32 -5.88
C PRO A 154 -0.67 8.90 -4.44
N ASN A 155 -1.65 8.57 -3.60
CA ASN A 155 -1.41 8.13 -2.21
C ASN A 155 -0.97 6.65 -2.13
N ASN A 156 -1.27 5.85 -3.16
CA ASN A 156 -1.04 4.41 -3.18
C ASN A 156 0.15 3.99 -4.08
N ILE A 157 0.79 4.95 -4.75
CA ILE A 157 2.06 4.76 -5.45
C ILE A 157 3.18 5.21 -4.51
N LEU A 158 4.02 4.28 -4.09
CA LEU A 158 5.06 4.47 -3.09
C LEU A 158 6.44 4.52 -3.76
N LEU A 159 7.31 5.35 -3.22
CA LEU A 159 8.59 5.73 -3.82
C LEU A 159 9.69 5.70 -2.77
N SER A 160 10.84 5.14 -3.15
CA SER A 160 12.11 5.32 -2.43
C SER A 160 13.22 5.68 -3.40
N ASN A 161 14.27 6.33 -2.89
CA ASN A 161 15.45 6.70 -3.69
C ASN A 161 15.11 7.52 -4.95
N VAL A 162 14.11 8.40 -4.87
CA VAL A 162 13.60 9.22 -5.99
C VAL A 162 14.61 10.22 -6.56
N ASP A 163 15.73 10.47 -5.88
CA ASP A 163 16.87 11.23 -6.43
C ASP A 163 17.97 10.38 -7.07
N SER A 164 17.92 9.06 -6.89
CA SER A 164 18.91 8.16 -7.45
C SER A 164 18.69 7.90 -8.95
N ALA A 165 19.67 7.27 -9.59
CA ALA A 165 19.54 6.76 -10.96
C ALA A 165 18.50 5.63 -11.09
N CYS A 166 18.12 4.99 -9.98
CA CYS A 166 17.19 3.88 -9.95
C CYS A 166 16.13 4.07 -8.85
N PRO A 167 15.16 4.99 -9.04
CA PRO A 167 14.03 5.11 -8.13
C PRO A 167 13.29 3.78 -7.99
N VAL A 168 12.92 3.43 -6.76
CA VAL A 168 12.10 2.25 -6.48
C VAL A 168 10.65 2.69 -6.44
N VAL A 169 9.79 2.06 -7.24
CA VAL A 169 8.35 2.34 -7.29
C VAL A 169 7.60 1.06 -6.94
N LYS A 170 6.66 1.15 -5.99
CA LYS A 170 5.77 0.05 -5.62
C LYS A 170 4.34 0.53 -5.42
N VAL A 171 3.38 -0.30 -5.78
CA VAL A 171 1.95 -0.10 -5.52
C VAL A 171 1.61 -0.69 -4.16
N GLY A 172 0.87 0.05 -3.35
CA GLY A 172 0.32 -0.41 -2.07
C GLY A 172 -1.20 -0.33 -2.04
N ASP A 173 -1.77 -0.75 -0.90
CA ASP A 173 -3.21 -0.75 -0.62
C ASP A 173 -4.04 -1.66 -1.53
N LEU A 174 -3.89 -2.97 -1.29
CA LEU A 174 -4.72 -3.99 -1.94
C LEU A 174 -6.11 -4.12 -1.29
N GLY A 175 -6.51 -3.18 -0.43
CA GLY A 175 -7.78 -3.22 0.28
C GLY A 175 -9.00 -3.10 -0.62
N SER A 176 -8.85 -2.58 -1.83
CA SER A 176 -9.93 -2.45 -2.83
C SER A 176 -9.77 -3.38 -4.03
N MET A 177 -8.77 -4.26 -4.02
CA MET A 177 -8.55 -5.21 -5.12
C MET A 177 -9.72 -6.21 -5.21
N LEU A 178 -10.24 -6.38 -6.42
CA LEU A 178 -11.39 -7.25 -6.73
C LEU A 178 -11.14 -8.04 -8.03
N ARG A 179 -11.86 -9.14 -8.20
CA ARG A 179 -11.86 -9.89 -9.47
C ARG A 179 -12.69 -9.15 -10.52
N GLU A 180 -12.34 -9.32 -11.79
CA GLU A 180 -13.12 -8.77 -12.90
C GLU A 180 -14.57 -9.27 -12.85
N GLY A 181 -15.52 -8.34 -12.95
CA GLY A 181 -16.95 -8.63 -12.86
C GLY A 181 -17.79 -7.38 -12.65
N TYR A 182 -19.11 -7.52 -12.81
CA TYR A 182 -20.06 -6.47 -12.46
C TYR A 182 -20.21 -6.42 -10.94
N ASP A 183 -19.93 -5.27 -10.34
CA ASP A 183 -20.18 -4.97 -8.93
C ASP A 183 -20.86 -3.59 -8.86
N ASP A 184 -21.98 -3.53 -8.13
CA ASP A 184 -22.85 -2.36 -7.98
C ASP A 184 -22.25 -1.29 -7.05
N THR A 185 -21.03 -1.53 -6.56
CA THR A 185 -20.36 -0.67 -5.57
C THR A 185 -19.42 0.35 -6.21
N ARG A 186 -19.15 1.45 -5.49
CA ARG A 186 -18.21 2.49 -5.92
C ARG A 186 -16.77 2.00 -5.80
N ILE A 187 -16.16 1.61 -6.91
CA ILE A 187 -14.90 0.87 -6.88
C ILE A 187 -13.67 1.78 -6.92
N GLN A 188 -13.69 2.89 -7.69
CA GLN A 188 -12.51 3.76 -7.87
C GLN A 188 -12.62 5.12 -7.16
N SER A 189 -11.47 5.66 -6.74
CA SER A 189 -11.31 7.03 -6.23
C SER A 189 -11.84 8.10 -7.22
N LEU A 190 -12.53 9.13 -6.72
CA LEU A 190 -13.21 10.12 -7.59
C LEU A 190 -12.28 10.81 -8.61
N PRO A 191 -11.07 11.28 -8.26
CA PRO A 191 -10.20 12.01 -9.19
C PRO A 191 -9.62 11.13 -10.31
N THR A 192 -9.53 9.82 -10.08
CA THR A 192 -8.91 8.86 -11.01
C THR A 192 -9.92 7.93 -11.67
N ARG A 193 -11.22 8.07 -11.37
CA ARG A 193 -12.28 7.18 -11.85
C ARG A 193 -12.44 7.22 -13.38
N ALA A 194 -12.49 6.03 -13.96
CA ALA A 194 -12.71 5.81 -15.39
C ALA A 194 -14.16 6.15 -15.83
N PRO A 195 -14.36 6.58 -17.08
CA PRO A 195 -15.67 7.00 -17.57
C PRO A 195 -16.72 5.88 -17.57
N GLU A 196 -16.33 4.63 -17.84
CA GLU A 196 -17.22 3.48 -17.76
C GLU A 196 -17.69 3.20 -16.32
N VAL A 197 -16.82 3.41 -15.34
CA VAL A 197 -17.15 3.29 -13.90
C VAL A 197 -18.11 4.41 -13.49
N TRP A 198 -17.90 5.65 -13.98
CA TRP A 198 -18.85 6.75 -13.78
C TRP A 198 -20.25 6.44 -14.33
N ARG A 199 -20.33 5.67 -15.41
CA ARG A 199 -21.59 5.25 -16.04
C ARG A 199 -22.20 3.99 -15.41
N GLY A 200 -21.58 3.42 -14.38
CA GLY A 200 -22.05 2.19 -13.74
C GLY A 200 -21.91 0.95 -14.61
N LEU A 201 -20.98 0.94 -15.57
CA LEU A 201 -20.78 -0.20 -16.49
C LEU A 201 -19.83 -1.27 -15.92
N GLY A 202 -19.44 -1.15 -14.65
CA GLY A 202 -18.44 -2.00 -13.99
C GLY A 202 -17.03 -1.40 -14.01
N CYS A 203 -16.13 -2.02 -13.24
CA CYS A 203 -14.69 -1.70 -13.21
C CYS A 203 -13.91 -2.90 -13.72
N PHE A 204 -12.87 -2.61 -14.51
CA PHE A 204 -12.07 -3.63 -15.18
C PHE A 204 -10.59 -3.25 -15.11
N HIS A 205 -9.72 -4.15 -15.58
CA HIS A 205 -8.31 -3.82 -15.75
C HIS A 205 -8.09 -2.52 -16.56
N SER A 206 -8.88 -2.27 -17.61
CA SER A 206 -8.79 -1.02 -18.40
C SER A 206 -9.08 0.23 -17.56
N SER A 207 -9.96 0.11 -16.57
CA SER A 207 -10.31 1.20 -15.66
C SER A 207 -9.11 1.58 -14.77
N ASP A 208 -8.26 0.62 -14.39
CA ASP A 208 -7.01 0.93 -13.67
C ASP A 208 -5.95 1.56 -14.56
N VAL A 209 -5.88 1.15 -15.83
CA VAL A 209 -5.01 1.82 -16.81
C VAL A 209 -5.43 3.27 -16.99
N TRP A 210 -6.73 3.56 -17.01
CA TRP A 210 -7.25 4.93 -16.95
C TRP A 210 -6.80 5.65 -15.68
N SER A 211 -6.98 5.03 -14.51
CA SER A 211 -6.58 5.61 -13.22
C SER A 211 -5.09 5.97 -13.16
N LEU A 212 -4.22 5.17 -13.79
CA LEU A 212 -2.80 5.51 -13.96
C LEU A 212 -2.63 6.77 -14.81
N GLY A 213 -3.29 6.85 -15.98
CA GLY A 213 -3.23 8.03 -16.85
C GLY A 213 -3.68 9.30 -16.12
N ALA A 214 -4.82 9.23 -15.44
CA ALA A 214 -5.33 10.31 -14.60
C ALA A 214 -4.33 10.68 -13.49
N THR A 215 -3.73 9.70 -12.81
CA THR A 215 -2.74 9.91 -11.76
C THR A 215 -1.49 10.64 -12.26
N VAL A 216 -0.94 10.24 -13.40
CA VAL A 216 0.28 10.85 -13.97
C VAL A 216 0.03 12.28 -14.45
N ILE A 217 -1.16 12.57 -14.98
CA ILE A 217 -1.51 13.90 -15.51
C ILE A 217 -1.92 14.87 -14.40
N SER A 218 -2.64 14.38 -13.37
CA SER A 218 -3.30 15.21 -12.35
C SER A 218 -2.43 15.60 -11.17
N LEU A 219 -1.14 15.26 -11.15
CA LEU A 219 -0.25 15.69 -10.07
C LEU A 219 -0.32 17.22 -9.94
N PRO A 220 -0.72 17.75 -8.77
CA PRO A 220 -1.09 19.15 -8.66
C PRO A 220 0.12 20.03 -8.89
N THR A 221 -0.01 21.05 -9.74
CA THR A 221 1.04 22.03 -10.06
C THR A 221 1.40 22.93 -8.87
N LYS A 222 0.62 22.90 -7.78
CA LYS A 222 0.84 23.66 -6.54
C LYS A 222 0.40 22.85 -5.30
N PRO A 223 1.09 22.98 -4.15
CA PRO A 223 0.57 22.47 -2.88
C PRO A 223 -0.71 23.24 -2.48
N TYR A 224 -1.68 22.52 -1.92
CA TYR A 224 -2.80 23.12 -1.19
C TYR A 224 -2.30 23.71 0.12
#